data_AF-A0A1E3LYB6-F1
#
_entry.id   AF-A0A1E3LYB6-F1
#
_cell.length_a   1.000
_cell.length_b   1.000
_cell.length_c   1.000
_cell.angle_alpha   90.00
_cell.angle_beta   90.00
_cell.angle_gamma   90.00
#
_symmetry.space_group_name_H-M   'P 1'
#
loop_
_entity.id
_entity.type
_entity.pdbx_description
1 polymer ?
#
loop_
_entity_poly.entity_id
_entity_poly.type
_entity_poly.pdbx_seq_one_letter_code
_entity_poly.pdbx_strand_id
1 'polypeptide(L)'
;MPIALNPEWPQLALYAIGAAFVLMLLFRLPYVGRALRALFSLAMLALCLLMVAQYVPFDPTLSSLANRAGFSGQQVAGEEVRIRMARDGHFWVNARINGVERRLLVDSGATITALSQATVAQAGVKRDATLVPVILQTANGAVRAQAGTVERLELGGIVARDLKVVTSPNLGQVNVLGMNFLSQLASWRVEGRTLILTPKPTTGATNDAG
;
A
#
# COMPACT_ATOMS: atom_id res chain seq x y z
N MET A 1 -58.37 36.43 -19.38
CA MET A 1 -57.54 37.22 -18.43
C MET A 1 -56.20 37.48 -19.09
N PRO A 2 -55.88 38.71 -19.52
CA PRO A 2 -54.56 39.01 -20.05
C PRO A 2 -53.55 39.11 -18.89
N ILE A 3 -52.52 38.28 -18.90
CA ILE A 3 -51.38 38.39 -17.99
C ILE A 3 -50.54 39.57 -18.49
N ALA A 4 -50.68 40.73 -17.85
CA ALA A 4 -49.79 41.86 -18.08
C ALA A 4 -48.42 41.52 -17.50
N LEU A 5 -47.52 40.99 -18.33
CA LEU A 5 -46.10 40.88 -18.01
C LEU A 5 -45.50 42.29 -18.07
N ASN A 6 -45.68 43.05 -16.99
CA ASN A 6 -45.04 44.35 -16.82
C ASN A 6 -43.54 44.08 -16.68
N PRO A 7 -42.70 44.52 -17.63
CA PRO A 7 -41.36 44.00 -17.65
C PRO A 7 -40.43 44.90 -16.81
N GLU A 8 -39.95 44.36 -15.69
CA GLU A 8 -38.99 44.96 -14.75
C GLU A 8 -37.57 45.18 -15.37
N TRP A 9 -37.47 45.26 -16.70
CA TRP A 9 -36.24 45.55 -17.44
C TRP A 9 -35.42 46.73 -16.87
N PRO A 10 -36.01 47.85 -16.38
CA PRO A 10 -35.19 48.90 -15.79
C PRO A 10 -34.47 48.47 -14.52
N GLN A 11 -35.04 47.59 -13.69
CA GLN A 11 -34.38 47.07 -12.48
C GLN A 11 -33.30 46.04 -12.84
N LEU A 12 -33.59 45.13 -13.77
CA LEU A 12 -32.61 44.15 -14.27
C LEU A 12 -31.42 44.83 -14.96
N ALA A 13 -31.67 45.91 -15.70
CA ALA A 13 -30.61 46.72 -16.30
C ALA A 13 -29.73 47.39 -15.22
N LEU A 14 -30.32 47.88 -14.13
CA LEU A 14 -29.57 48.47 -13.02
C LEU A 14 -28.67 47.43 -12.33
N TYR A 15 -29.18 46.22 -12.10
CA TYR A 15 -28.38 45.12 -11.53
C TYR A 15 -27.27 44.67 -12.48
N ALA A 16 -27.53 44.59 -13.78
CA ALA A 16 -26.53 44.23 -14.79
C ALA A 16 -25.40 45.27 -14.86
N ILE A 17 -25.74 46.56 -14.82
CA ILE A 17 -24.75 47.66 -14.82
C ILE A 17 -23.93 47.65 -13.52
N GLY A 18 -24.58 47.48 -12.37
CA GLY A 18 -23.89 47.35 -11.08
C GLY A 18 -22.94 46.15 -11.04
N ALA A 19 -23.40 45.00 -11.52
CA ALA A 19 -22.58 43.79 -11.63
C ALA A 19 -21.39 44.00 -12.58
N ALA A 20 -21.60 44.64 -13.75
CA ALA A 20 -20.53 44.94 -14.69
C ALA A 20 -19.47 45.90 -14.09
N PHE A 21 -19.89 46.89 -13.31
CA PHE A 21 -18.98 47.84 -12.66
C PHE A 21 -18.16 47.16 -11.55
N VAL A 22 -18.79 46.32 -10.73
CA VAL A 22 -18.10 45.50 -9.72
C VAL A 22 -17.13 44.53 -10.39
N LEU A 23 -17.54 43.86 -11.46
CA LEU A 23 -16.71 42.96 -12.24
C LEU A 23 -15.49 43.69 -12.82
N MET A 24 -15.71 44.86 -13.42
CA MET A 24 -14.65 45.72 -13.96
C MET A 24 -13.67 46.17 -12.87
N LEU A 25 -14.17 46.54 -11.68
CA LEU A 25 -13.34 46.92 -10.52
C LEU A 25 -12.52 45.73 -9.99
N LEU A 26 -13.12 44.53 -9.94
CA LEU A 26 -12.47 43.27 -9.60
C LEU A 26 -11.35 42.93 -10.60
N PHE A 27 -11.60 43.07 -11.90
CA PHE A 27 -10.61 42.85 -12.95
C PHE A 27 -9.51 43.93 -12.99
N ARG A 28 -9.78 45.12 -12.45
CA ARG A 28 -8.78 46.20 -12.34
C ARG A 28 -7.79 46.00 -11.19
N LEU A 29 -8.08 45.11 -10.24
CA LEU A 29 -7.17 44.79 -9.14
C LEU A 29 -6.05 43.88 -9.68
N PRO A 30 -4.78 44.34 -9.73
CA PRO A 30 -3.66 43.58 -10.29
C PRO A 30 -3.33 42.29 -9.51
N TYR A 31 -3.95 42.13 -8.34
CA TYR A 31 -3.80 40.97 -7.47
C TYR A 31 -4.78 39.85 -7.77
N VAL A 32 -5.92 40.11 -8.43
CA VAL A 32 -6.95 39.08 -8.69
C VAL A 32 -6.42 38.02 -9.64
N GLY A 33 -5.71 38.41 -10.69
CA GLY A 33 -5.06 37.47 -11.60
C GLY A 33 -3.96 36.64 -10.92
N ARG A 34 -3.16 37.25 -10.03
CA ARG A 34 -2.13 36.52 -9.26
C ARG A 34 -2.74 35.57 -8.23
N ALA A 35 -3.78 36.01 -7.52
CA ALA A 35 -4.49 35.19 -6.54
C ALA A 35 -5.17 33.99 -7.21
N LEU A 36 -5.85 34.20 -8.33
CA LEU A 36 -6.49 33.12 -9.09
C LEU A 36 -5.46 32.11 -9.60
N ARG A 37 -4.33 32.58 -10.15
CA ARG A 37 -3.23 31.72 -10.61
C ARG A 37 -2.58 30.97 -9.45
N ALA A 38 -2.39 31.62 -8.30
CA ALA A 38 -1.85 30.98 -7.10
C ALA A 38 -2.80 29.90 -6.57
N LEU A 39 -4.09 30.18 -6.46
CA LEU A 39 -5.11 29.21 -6.05
C LEU A 39 -5.16 28.02 -7.00
N PHE A 40 -5.13 28.26 -8.31
CA PHE A 40 -5.10 27.18 -9.31
C PHE A 40 -3.82 26.34 -9.18
N SER A 41 -2.66 26.96 -8.98
CA SER A 41 -1.39 26.23 -8.79
C SER A 41 -1.39 25.41 -7.50
N LEU A 42 -1.94 25.94 -6.40
CA LEU A 42 -2.05 25.24 -5.12
C LEU A 42 -3.04 24.07 -5.23
N ALA A 43 -4.16 24.26 -5.92
CA ALA A 43 -5.14 23.22 -6.20
C ALA A 43 -4.54 22.11 -7.06
N MET A 44 -3.77 22.46 -8.10
CA MET A 44 -3.11 21.49 -8.97
C MET A 44 -2.01 20.72 -8.23
N LEU A 45 -1.22 21.40 -7.39
CA LEU A 45 -0.23 20.76 -6.50
C LEU A 45 -0.91 19.80 -5.52
N ALA A 46 -1.99 20.23 -4.86
CA ALA A 46 -2.75 19.41 -3.94
C ALA A 46 -3.36 18.18 -4.65
N LEU A 47 -3.90 18.34 -5.86
CA LEU A 47 -4.43 17.25 -6.67
C LEU A 47 -3.32 16.27 -7.08
N CYS A 48 -2.15 16.78 -7.48
CA CYS A 48 -1.00 15.96 -7.85
C CYS A 48 -0.48 15.17 -6.64
N LEU A 49 -0.39 15.81 -5.46
CA LEU A 49 -0.04 15.15 -4.21
C LEU A 49 -1.07 14.08 -3.81
N LEU A 50 -2.36 14.35 -3.98
CA LEU A 50 -3.42 13.35 -3.72
C LEU A 50 -3.33 12.17 -4.67
N MET A 51 -3.06 12.39 -5.97
CA MET A 51 -2.82 11.32 -6.94
C MET A 51 -1.63 10.46 -6.53
N VAL A 52 -0.48 11.08 -6.23
CA VAL A 52 0.72 10.36 -5.77
C VAL A 52 0.41 9.57 -4.49
N ALA A 53 -0.25 10.18 -3.51
CA ALA A 53 -0.63 9.50 -2.27
C ALA A 53 -1.53 8.26 -2.50
N GLN A 54 -2.32 8.24 -3.56
CA GLN A 54 -3.15 7.09 -3.93
C GLN A 54 -2.37 6.01 -4.71
N TYR A 55 -1.33 6.36 -5.47
CA TYR A 55 -0.52 5.40 -6.26
C TYR A 55 0.70 4.82 -5.53
N VAL A 56 1.22 5.52 -4.51
CA VAL A 56 2.39 5.10 -3.70
C VAL A 56 2.28 3.71 -3.07
N PRO A 57 1.11 3.13 -2.73
CA PRO A 57 1.05 1.79 -2.13
C PRO A 57 1.68 0.66 -2.98
N PHE A 58 1.89 0.88 -4.29
CA PHE A 58 2.29 -0.15 -5.25
C PHE A 58 3.75 -0.03 -5.76
N ASP A 59 4.51 1.00 -5.39
CA ASP A 59 5.91 1.15 -5.81
C ASP A 59 6.89 0.84 -4.66
N PRO A 60 7.78 -0.17 -4.80
CA PRO A 60 8.72 -0.60 -3.77
C PRO A 60 9.80 0.44 -3.40
N THR A 61 10.00 1.49 -4.21
CA THR A 61 11.00 2.54 -3.90
C THR A 61 10.46 3.55 -2.89
N LEU A 62 9.21 3.94 -3.02
CA LEU A 62 8.54 4.95 -2.18
C LEU A 62 8.12 4.39 -0.81
N SER A 63 7.86 3.08 -0.70
CA SER A 63 7.50 2.44 0.57
C SER A 63 8.63 2.52 1.60
N SER A 64 9.90 2.45 1.18
CA SER A 64 11.06 2.58 2.07
C SER A 64 11.16 3.97 2.72
N LEU A 65 10.78 5.02 1.98
CA LEU A 65 10.70 6.39 2.50
C LEU A 65 9.50 6.59 3.41
N ALA A 66 8.33 6.03 3.06
CA ALA A 66 7.15 6.06 3.92
C ALA A 66 7.38 5.31 5.25
N ASN A 67 8.14 4.22 5.23
CA ASN A 67 8.57 3.47 6.43
C ASN A 67 9.46 4.34 7.32
N ARG A 68 10.46 5.03 6.76
CA ARG A 68 11.33 5.94 7.51
C ARG A 68 10.59 7.14 8.09
N ALA A 69 9.54 7.60 7.39
CA ALA A 69 8.67 8.67 7.85
C ALA A 69 7.57 8.19 8.82
N GLY A 70 7.53 6.90 9.19
CA GLY A 70 6.59 6.35 10.17
C GLY A 70 5.15 6.19 9.67
N PHE A 71 4.93 6.26 8.35
CA PHE A 71 3.59 6.16 7.75
C PHE A 71 3.17 4.71 7.41
N SER A 72 4.04 3.73 7.61
CA SER A 72 3.60 2.34 7.50
C SER A 72 2.79 1.95 8.72
N GLY A 73 1.63 1.32 8.48
CA GLY A 73 0.80 0.77 9.55
C GLY A 73 1.46 -0.40 10.30
N GLN A 74 2.73 -0.71 10.04
CA GLN A 74 3.52 -1.75 10.66
C GLN A 74 4.37 -1.14 11.78
N GLN A 75 4.12 -1.59 13.01
CA GLN A 75 4.83 -1.15 14.21
C GLN A 75 5.43 -2.37 14.89
N VAL A 76 6.68 -2.25 15.35
CA VAL A 76 7.33 -3.26 16.18
C VAL A 76 7.12 -2.86 17.64
N ALA A 77 6.42 -3.69 18.40
CA ALA A 77 6.10 -3.47 19.80
C ALA A 77 6.73 -4.59 20.65
N GLY A 78 7.92 -4.33 21.18
CA GLY A 78 8.75 -5.38 21.77
C GLY A 78 9.16 -6.39 20.71
N GLU A 79 8.82 -7.66 20.91
CA GLU A 79 9.06 -8.73 19.93
C GLU A 79 7.91 -8.89 18.92
N GLU A 80 6.73 -8.33 19.21
CA GLU A 80 5.57 -8.45 18.33
C GLU A 80 5.65 -7.47 17.16
N VAL A 81 5.13 -7.88 16.01
CA VAL A 81 4.86 -6.98 14.89
C VAL A 81 3.36 -6.78 14.79
N ARG A 82 2.92 -5.52 14.90
CA ARG A 82 1.53 -5.10 14.81
C ARG A 82 1.30 -4.37 13.49
N ILE A 83 0.36 -4.83 12.68
CA ILE A 83 0.08 -4.31 11.35
C ILE A 83 -1.36 -3.85 11.29
N ARG A 84 -1.57 -2.54 11.14
CA ARG A 84 -2.89 -1.96 10.92
C ARG A 84 -3.37 -2.32 9.50
N MET A 85 -4.62 -2.75 9.42
CA MET A 85 -5.32 -3.03 8.17
C MET A 85 -5.32 -1.79 7.28
N ALA A 86 -4.94 -1.98 6.02
CA ALA A 86 -4.95 -0.91 5.03
C ALA A 86 -6.39 -0.54 4.65
N ARG A 87 -6.52 0.55 3.88
CA ARG A 87 -7.83 1.10 3.46
C ARG A 87 -8.59 0.16 2.53
N ASP A 88 -7.87 -0.72 1.84
CA ASP A 88 -8.42 -1.76 0.95
C ASP A 88 -8.98 -2.97 1.72
N GLY A 89 -8.84 -3.01 3.05
CA GLY A 89 -9.31 -4.12 3.87
C GLY A 89 -8.30 -5.27 4.02
N HIS A 90 -7.10 -5.14 3.47
CA HIS A 90 -6.06 -6.17 3.54
C HIS A 90 -4.94 -5.83 4.53
N PHE A 91 -4.27 -6.86 5.02
CA PHE A 91 -3.04 -6.71 5.80
C PHE A 91 -1.84 -6.79 4.88
N TRP A 92 -1.05 -5.73 4.88
CA TRP A 92 0.18 -5.65 4.11
C TRP A 92 1.37 -5.53 5.04
N VAL A 93 2.37 -6.37 4.83
CA VAL A 93 3.61 -6.35 5.61
C VAL A 93 4.76 -5.93 4.71
N ASN A 94 5.70 -5.16 5.27
CA ASN A 94 6.99 -4.92 4.65
C ASN A 94 7.98 -5.92 5.25
N ALA A 95 8.55 -6.75 4.38
CA ALA A 95 9.54 -7.76 4.73
C ALA A 95 10.77 -7.62 3.85
N ARG A 96 11.91 -8.06 4.37
CA ARG A 96 13.18 -8.14 3.66
C ARG A 96 13.42 -9.58 3.23
N ILE A 97 13.40 -9.82 1.92
CA ILE A 97 13.61 -11.13 1.30
C ILE A 97 15.03 -11.15 0.74
N ASN A 98 15.93 -11.96 1.32
CA ASN A 98 17.34 -12.02 0.95
C ASN A 98 18.01 -10.62 0.85
N GLY A 99 17.66 -9.70 1.75
CA GLY A 99 18.18 -8.33 1.75
C GLY A 99 17.35 -7.31 0.95
N VAL A 100 16.40 -7.75 0.12
CA VAL A 100 15.56 -6.87 -0.71
C VAL A 100 14.22 -6.60 -0.03
N GLU A 101 13.90 -5.32 0.20
CA GLU A 101 12.64 -4.91 0.81
C GLU A 101 11.47 -5.07 -0.17
N ARG A 102 10.41 -5.74 0.29
CA ARG A 102 9.19 -6.01 -0.46
C ARG A 102 7.96 -5.89 0.42
N ARG A 103 6.88 -5.47 -0.21
CA ARG A 103 5.55 -5.48 0.37
C ARG A 103 4.86 -6.79 0.01
N LEU A 104 4.28 -7.47 1.00
CA LEU A 104 3.57 -8.73 0.85
C LEU A 104 2.16 -8.60 1.43
N LEU A 105 1.19 -9.18 0.73
CA LEU A 105 -0.17 -9.39 1.20
C LEU A 105 -0.16 -10.57 2.16
N VAL A 106 -0.72 -10.43 3.37
CA VAL A 106 -0.91 -11.56 4.27
C VAL A 106 -2.18 -12.29 3.88
N ASP A 107 -2.06 -13.58 3.56
CA ASP A 107 -3.16 -14.42 3.14
C ASP A 107 -3.13 -15.77 3.86
N SER A 108 -4.04 -15.95 4.83
CA SER A 108 -4.20 -17.21 5.55
C SER A 108 -4.83 -18.33 4.72
N GLY A 109 -5.41 -18.00 3.56
CA GLY A 109 -5.91 -18.99 2.59
C GLY A 109 -4.80 -19.56 1.69
N ALA A 110 -3.64 -18.91 1.62
CA ALA A 110 -2.50 -19.39 0.85
C ALA A 110 -1.65 -20.36 1.68
N THR A 111 -1.61 -21.64 1.30
CA THR A 111 -0.77 -22.64 1.97
C THR A 111 0.72 -22.31 1.88
N ILE A 112 1.17 -21.79 0.73
CA ILE A 112 2.57 -21.49 0.43
C ILE A 112 2.72 -20.02 0.03
N THR A 113 3.73 -19.35 0.58
CA THR A 113 4.16 -17.99 0.19
C THR A 113 4.47 -17.92 -1.30
N ALA A 114 3.86 -16.97 -1.99
CA ALA A 114 3.97 -16.79 -3.43
C ALA A 114 4.67 -15.46 -3.76
N LEU A 115 5.71 -15.49 -4.59
CA LEU A 115 6.49 -14.32 -4.95
C LEU A 115 6.36 -14.01 -6.44
N SER A 116 6.27 -12.72 -6.78
CA SER A 116 6.28 -12.28 -8.17
C SER A 116 7.63 -12.60 -8.82
N GLN A 117 7.64 -12.74 -10.15
CA GLN A 117 8.89 -13.02 -10.88
C GLN A 117 9.94 -11.93 -10.66
N ALA A 118 9.49 -10.68 -10.59
CA ALA A 118 10.36 -9.53 -10.32
C ALA A 118 11.01 -9.64 -8.93
N THR A 119 10.27 -10.06 -7.91
CA THR A 119 10.81 -10.29 -6.57
C THR A 119 11.80 -11.44 -6.56
N VAL A 120 11.46 -12.58 -7.16
CA VAL A 120 12.35 -13.75 -7.25
C VAL A 120 13.67 -13.39 -7.93
N ALA A 121 13.62 -12.63 -9.03
CA ALA A 121 14.80 -12.19 -9.75
C ALA A 121 15.66 -11.22 -8.93
N GLN A 122 15.05 -10.20 -8.32
CA GLN A 122 15.80 -9.17 -7.58
C GLN A 122 16.35 -9.67 -6.24
N ALA A 123 15.62 -10.56 -5.55
CA ALA A 123 16.05 -11.15 -4.29
C ALA A 123 16.95 -12.39 -4.47
N GLY A 124 17.34 -12.74 -5.71
CA GLY A 124 18.23 -13.88 -5.97
C GLY A 124 17.70 -15.21 -5.43
N VAL A 125 16.38 -15.41 -5.46
CA VAL A 125 15.75 -16.62 -4.91
C VAL A 125 16.20 -17.83 -5.74
N LYS A 126 16.75 -18.83 -5.05
CA LYS A 126 17.19 -20.09 -5.66
C LYS A 126 15.96 -20.85 -6.14
N ARG A 127 15.78 -20.90 -7.47
CA ARG A 127 14.76 -21.73 -8.10
C ARG A 127 15.22 -23.17 -8.05
N ASP A 128 14.34 -24.04 -7.61
CA ASP A 128 14.62 -25.46 -7.55
C ASP A 128 14.07 -26.11 -8.82
N ALA A 129 14.87 -26.10 -9.88
CA ALA A 129 14.48 -26.65 -11.19
C ALA A 129 14.31 -28.18 -11.17
N THR A 130 14.82 -28.83 -10.12
CA THR A 130 14.71 -30.26 -9.85
C THR A 130 13.37 -30.65 -9.19
N LEU A 131 12.63 -29.69 -8.63
CA LEU A 131 11.31 -29.94 -8.05
C LEU A 131 10.22 -29.87 -9.11
N VAL A 132 9.31 -30.85 -9.06
CA VAL A 132 8.12 -30.91 -9.92
C VAL A 132 7.33 -29.61 -9.78
N PRO A 133 6.85 -29.00 -10.90
CA PRO A 133 6.01 -27.81 -10.84
C PRO A 133 4.82 -28.02 -9.89
N VAL A 134 4.66 -27.12 -8.93
CA VAL A 134 3.55 -27.17 -7.99
C VAL A 134 2.31 -26.66 -8.71
N ILE A 135 1.23 -27.42 -8.67
CA ILE A 135 -0.07 -26.94 -9.14
C ILE A 135 -0.73 -26.19 -7.99
N LEU A 136 -0.84 -24.87 -8.15
CA LEU A 136 -1.56 -24.01 -7.22
C LEU A 136 -3.02 -23.96 -7.64
N GLN A 137 -3.91 -24.27 -6.70
CA GLN A 137 -5.34 -24.11 -6.92
C GLN A 137 -5.73 -22.69 -6.54
N THR A 138 -6.06 -21.89 -7.53
CA THR A 138 -6.47 -20.50 -7.35
C THR A 138 -7.95 -20.33 -7.70
N ALA A 139 -8.54 -19.19 -7.34
CA ALA A 139 -9.92 -18.86 -7.73
C ALA A 139 -10.14 -18.87 -9.26
N ASN A 140 -9.08 -18.63 -10.04
CA ASN A 140 -9.11 -18.64 -11.51
C ASN A 140 -8.71 -20.01 -12.11
N GLY A 141 -8.63 -21.05 -11.28
CA GLY A 141 -8.23 -22.40 -11.69
C GLY A 141 -6.80 -22.78 -11.31
N ALA A 142 -6.35 -23.91 -11.84
CA ALA A 142 -5.03 -24.48 -11.55
C ALA A 142 -3.92 -23.72 -12.28
N VAL A 143 -2.93 -23.23 -11.54
CA VAL A 143 -1.76 -22.51 -12.07
C VAL A 143 -0.50 -23.31 -11.81
N ARG A 144 0.31 -23.53 -12.85
CA ARG A 144 1.66 -24.09 -12.68
C ARG A 144 2.58 -23.05 -12.07
N ALA A 145 3.21 -23.41 -10.97
CA ALA A 145 4.21 -22.59 -10.29
C ALA A 145 5.53 -23.34 -10.13
N GLN A 146 6.62 -22.59 -10.21
CA GLN A 146 7.97 -23.06 -9.95
C GLN A 146 8.26 -22.92 -8.45
N ALA A 147 8.82 -23.96 -7.86
CA ALA A 147 9.28 -23.92 -6.48
C ALA A 147 10.61 -23.17 -6.37
N GLY A 148 10.80 -22.49 -5.25
CA GLY A 148 12.06 -21.86 -4.87
C GLY A 148 12.23 -21.83 -3.36
N THR A 149 13.42 -21.43 -2.93
CA THR A 149 13.73 -21.26 -1.51
C THR A 149 14.30 -19.87 -1.26
N VAL A 150 13.68 -19.15 -0.33
CA VAL A 150 14.20 -17.89 0.22
C VAL A 150 15.09 -18.25 1.40
N GLU A 151 16.36 -17.85 1.35
CA GLU A 151 17.33 -18.16 2.40
C GLU A 151 16.97 -17.43 3.69
N ARG A 152 16.51 -16.18 3.57
CA ARG A 152 16.16 -15.34 4.71
C ARG A 152 15.00 -14.42 4.39
N LEU A 153 13.92 -14.54 5.16
CA LEU A 153 12.82 -13.58 5.18
C LEU A 153 12.78 -12.93 6.56
N GLU A 154 12.90 -11.62 6.60
CA GLU A 154 12.84 -10.83 7.84
C GLU A 154 11.64 -9.90 7.83
N LEU A 155 10.89 -9.86 8.92
CA LEU A 155 9.70 -9.04 9.08
C LEU A 155 9.72 -8.44 10.49
N GLY A 156 10.11 -7.18 10.60
CA GLY A 156 10.38 -6.56 11.90
C GLY A 156 11.50 -7.32 12.62
N GLY A 157 11.20 -7.88 13.80
CA GLY A 157 12.12 -8.76 14.55
C GLY A 157 12.01 -10.25 14.20
N ILE A 158 11.05 -10.65 13.35
CA ILE A 158 10.81 -12.05 13.00
C ILE A 158 11.74 -12.45 11.86
N VAL A 159 12.45 -13.58 12.00
CA VAL A 159 13.32 -14.14 10.96
C VAL A 159 12.90 -15.56 10.64
N ALA A 160 12.49 -15.81 9.39
CA ALA A 160 12.33 -17.14 8.83
C ALA A 160 13.51 -17.46 7.90
N ARG A 161 14.00 -18.70 7.97
CA ARG A 161 15.09 -19.20 7.13
C ARG A 161 14.59 -20.34 6.26
N ASP A 162 15.21 -20.48 5.09
CA ASP A 162 14.93 -21.56 4.14
C ASP A 162 13.43 -21.71 3.81
N LEU A 163 12.75 -20.57 3.69
CA LEU A 163 11.32 -20.52 3.45
C LEU A 163 11.02 -20.95 2.02
N LYS A 164 10.24 -22.02 1.88
CA LYS A 164 9.75 -22.46 0.58
C LYS A 164 8.79 -21.43 -0.02
N VAL A 165 8.99 -21.12 -1.28
CA VAL A 165 8.16 -20.17 -2.02
C VAL A 165 7.80 -20.73 -3.38
N VAL A 166 6.74 -20.19 -3.96
CA VAL A 166 6.31 -20.50 -5.32
C VAL A 166 6.27 -19.23 -6.17
N THR A 167 6.50 -19.37 -7.46
CA THR A 167 6.39 -18.26 -8.41
C THR A 167 5.79 -18.73 -9.73
N SER A 168 4.97 -17.90 -10.36
CA SER A 168 4.34 -18.18 -11.65
C SER A 168 4.25 -16.90 -12.48
N PRO A 169 4.41 -16.95 -13.82
CA PRO A 169 4.11 -15.81 -14.69
C PRO A 169 2.69 -15.25 -14.47
N ASN A 170 1.74 -16.13 -14.09
CA ASN A 170 0.33 -15.78 -13.95
C ASN A 170 -0.03 -15.20 -12.56
N LEU A 171 0.91 -15.13 -11.62
CA LEU A 171 0.68 -14.59 -10.27
C LEU A 171 0.55 -13.06 -10.27
N GLY A 172 1.04 -12.39 -11.32
CA GLY A 172 1.10 -10.93 -11.40
C GLY A 172 2.25 -10.34 -10.57
N GLN A 173 2.08 -9.09 -10.15
CA GLN A 173 3.12 -8.31 -9.46
C GLN A 173 3.07 -8.43 -7.92
N VAL A 174 1.97 -8.96 -7.38
CA VAL A 174 1.73 -9.02 -5.93
C VAL A 174 2.51 -10.18 -5.32
N ASN A 175 3.14 -9.94 -4.17
CA ASN A 175 3.74 -10.98 -3.34
C ASN A 175 2.76 -11.33 -2.22
N VAL A 176 2.63 -12.61 -1.91
CA VAL A 176 1.71 -13.14 -0.91
C VAL A 176 2.48 -13.91 0.15
N LEU A 177 2.26 -13.59 1.42
CA LEU A 177 2.79 -14.28 2.58
C LEU A 177 1.77 -15.30 3.07
N GLY A 178 2.11 -16.59 2.95
CA GLY A 178 1.20 -17.69 3.22
C GLY A 178 1.40 -18.35 4.59
N MET A 179 0.61 -19.40 4.81
CA MET A 179 0.58 -20.18 6.05
C MET A 179 1.88 -20.89 6.36
N ASN A 180 2.70 -21.23 5.35
CA ASN A 180 4.02 -21.83 5.59
C ASN A 180 4.98 -20.89 6.34
N PHE A 181 4.75 -19.58 6.32
CA PHE A 181 5.42 -18.63 7.20
C PHE A 181 4.63 -18.44 8.51
N LEU A 182 3.33 -18.17 8.43
CA LEU A 182 2.50 -17.83 9.60
C LEU A 182 2.49 -18.95 10.66
N SER A 183 2.52 -20.22 10.25
CA SER A 183 2.59 -21.38 11.14
C SER A 183 3.94 -21.55 11.85
N GLN A 184 4.99 -20.85 11.43
CA GLN A 184 6.29 -20.85 12.10
C GLN A 184 6.33 -19.91 13.31
N LEU A 185 5.37 -19.00 13.43
CA LEU A 185 5.25 -18.05 14.54
C LEU A 185 4.77 -18.75 15.83
N ALA A 186 4.96 -18.11 16.98
CA ALA A 186 4.33 -18.58 18.22
C ALA A 186 2.82 -18.37 18.16
N SER A 187 2.41 -17.21 17.66
CA SER A 187 1.01 -16.94 17.35
C SER A 187 0.89 -15.88 16.26
N TRP A 188 -0.22 -15.92 15.55
CA TRP A 188 -0.70 -14.83 14.72
C TRP A 188 -2.20 -14.69 14.96
N ARG A 189 -2.68 -13.45 15.06
CA ARG A 189 -4.07 -13.16 15.41
C ARG A 189 -4.49 -11.78 14.91
N VAL A 190 -5.78 -11.61 14.69
CA VAL A 190 -6.37 -10.33 14.31
C VAL A 190 -7.19 -9.80 15.47
N GLU A 191 -6.84 -8.61 15.95
CA GLU A 191 -7.60 -7.84 16.94
C GLU A 191 -8.19 -6.60 16.28
N GLY A 192 -9.51 -6.63 16.04
CA GLY A 192 -10.20 -5.55 15.34
C GLY A 192 -9.62 -5.32 13.93
N ARG A 193 -8.91 -4.19 13.76
CA ARG A 193 -8.25 -3.81 12.50
C ARG A 193 -6.72 -3.97 12.55
N THR A 194 -6.20 -4.80 13.45
CA THR A 194 -4.76 -4.98 13.64
C THR A 194 -4.39 -6.46 13.59
N LEU A 195 -3.47 -6.83 12.69
CA LEU A 195 -2.81 -8.13 12.68
C LEU A 195 -1.62 -8.08 13.64
N ILE A 196 -1.50 -9.07 14.50
CA ILE A 196 -0.43 -9.19 15.49
C ILE A 196 0.32 -10.49 15.21
N LEU A 197 1.63 -10.37 15.01
CA LEU A 197 2.54 -11.48 14.75
C LEU A 197 3.51 -11.60 15.93
N THR A 198 3.52 -12.76 16.59
CA THR A 198 4.38 -13.03 17.74
C THR A 198 5.45 -14.06 17.35
N PRO A 199 6.76 -13.73 17.40
CA PRO A 199 7.82 -14.68 17.10
C PRO A 199 7.84 -15.85 18.09
N LYS A 200 8.42 -16.98 17.70
CA LYS A 200 8.78 -18.04 18.66
C LYS A 200 9.93 -17.58 19.54
N PRO A 201 9.90 -17.83 20.85
CA PRO A 201 11.04 -17.61 21.72
C PRO A 201 12.24 -18.36 21.14
N THR A 202 13.37 -17.67 20.97
CA THR A 202 14.61 -18.34 20.61
C THR A 202 15.05 -19.13 21.84
N THR A 203 14.97 -20.46 21.79
CA THR A 203 15.52 -21.33 22.83
C THR A 203 17.04 -21.12 22.87
N GLY A 204 17.51 -20.17 23.68
CA GLY A 204 18.91 -19.77 23.74
C GLY A 204 19.25 -18.75 24.82
N ALA A 205 18.36 -18.49 25.78
CA ALA A 205 18.63 -17.66 26.96
C ALA A 205 18.43 -18.47 28.25
N THR A 206 19.09 -19.62 28.34
CA THR A 206 19.33 -20.33 29.60
C THR A 206 20.79 -20.71 29.65
N ASN A 207 21.64 -19.76 30.02
CA ASN A 207 22.64 -19.95 31.07
C ASN A 207 23.25 -18.59 31.44
N ASP A 208 23.67 -18.46 32.70
CA ASP A 208 24.48 -17.38 33.28
C ASP A 208 23.71 -16.28 34.03
N ALA A 209 23.10 -16.67 35.15
CA ALA A 209 23.07 -15.84 36.36
C ALA A 209 22.79 -16.69 37.62
N GLY A 210 23.85 -16.94 38.39
CA GLY A 210 23.81 -17.17 39.85
C GLY A 210 23.60 -18.58 40.33
#